data_AF-A0A1F7L9H1-F1
#
_entry.id   AF-A0A1F7L9H1-F1
#
_cell.length_a   1.000
_cell.length_b   1.000
_cell.length_c   1.000
_cell.angle_alpha   90.00
_cell.angle_beta   90.00
_cell.angle_gamma   90.00
#
_symmetry.space_group_name_H-M   'P 1'
#
loop_
_entity.id
_entity.type
_entity.pdbx_description
1 polymer ?
#
loop_
_entity_poly.entity_id
_entity_poly.type
_entity_poly.pdbx_seq_one_letter_code
_entity_poly.pdbx_strand_id
1 'polypeptide(L)'
;MLVAGIDIGSGTTKCIIVDGDGHVRGRAAIRTKADFEKVSQEVLEAAKAEGGLANEEVAYVATTGLGRYAVSFRDIQITDLTCGARGAATVVPSTRYVLDIGAQCSRAIKLREGGKVKEFHMNEKCAAGSGGFLERAAKYLEVTVADIGPMSLRAGKPQAISSVCAVLAESEIINHISEGVSVENILRGIHNSLADRALSMLTRVGLDGDVTLIGGVALQEGMVAALREKLGVPVHVPEHPHLTAALGAALLGLQRLRKMSMATAA
;
A
#
# COMPACT_ATOMS: atom_id res chain seq x y z
N MET A 1 -24.27 1.93 13.03
CA MET A 1 -23.20 1.00 13.46
C MET A 1 -21.96 1.34 12.64
N LEU A 2 -20.87 1.68 13.31
CA LEU A 2 -19.61 2.04 12.66
C LEU A 2 -18.58 0.92 12.90
N VAL A 3 -17.78 0.64 11.87
CA VAL A 3 -16.67 -0.33 11.94
C VAL A 3 -15.39 0.34 11.46
N ALA A 4 -14.32 0.21 12.23
CA ALA A 4 -13.01 0.72 11.85
C ALA A 4 -12.12 -0.40 11.32
N GLY A 5 -11.40 -0.13 10.24
CA GLY A 5 -10.28 -0.90 9.74
C GLY A 5 -8.99 -0.14 9.95
N ILE A 6 -8.04 -0.69 10.72
CA ILE A 6 -6.75 -0.06 11.02
C ILE A 6 -5.62 -0.87 10.40
N ASP A 7 -4.91 -0.29 9.43
CA ASP A 7 -3.70 -0.86 8.82
C ASP A 7 -2.45 -0.27 9.47
N ILE A 8 -1.79 -1.05 10.34
CA ILE A 8 -0.54 -0.66 11.01
C ILE A 8 0.65 -1.10 10.16
N GLY A 9 1.02 -0.27 9.18
CA GLY A 9 2.19 -0.48 8.33
C GLY A 9 3.51 -0.07 9.00
N SER A 10 4.63 -0.26 8.32
CA SER A 10 5.96 0.12 8.83
C SER A 10 6.29 1.61 8.67
N GLY A 11 5.69 2.28 7.68
CA GLY A 11 5.89 3.72 7.43
C GLY A 11 4.69 4.56 7.85
N THR A 12 3.48 4.08 7.55
CA THR A 12 2.22 4.76 7.86
C THR A 12 1.20 3.81 8.47
N THR A 13 0.48 4.33 9.47
CA THR A 13 -0.70 3.73 10.08
C THR A 13 -1.93 4.41 9.50
N LYS A 14 -2.90 3.63 9.00
CA LYS A 14 -4.10 4.16 8.31
C LYS A 14 -5.35 3.65 8.99
N CYS A 15 -6.40 4.46 8.97
CA CYS A 15 -7.73 4.07 9.44
C CYS A 15 -8.78 4.42 8.39
N ILE A 16 -9.73 3.50 8.17
CA ILE A 16 -10.97 3.71 7.46
C ILE A 16 -12.12 3.34 8.39
N ILE A 17 -13.12 4.22 8.50
CA ILE A 17 -14.36 3.96 9.21
C ILE A 17 -15.46 3.77 8.16
N VAL A 18 -16.22 2.68 8.26
CA VAL A 18 -17.39 2.42 7.42
C VAL A 18 -18.66 2.34 8.26
N ASP A 19 -19.79 2.69 7.65
CA ASP A 19 -21.10 2.49 8.26
C ASP A 19 -21.65 1.07 8.06
N GLY A 20 -22.89 0.87 8.52
CA GLY A 20 -23.59 -0.40 8.47
C GLY A 20 -23.84 -0.90 7.06
N ASP A 21 -23.74 -0.07 6.02
CA ASP A 21 -23.89 -0.43 4.60
C ASP A 21 -22.54 -0.61 3.90
N GLY A 22 -21.44 -0.23 4.56
CA GLY A 22 -20.09 -0.30 4.03
C GLY A 22 -19.61 0.98 3.36
N HIS A 23 -20.34 2.09 3.48
CA HIS A 23 -19.89 3.39 2.97
C HIS A 23 -18.81 3.97 3.87
N VAL A 24 -17.78 4.56 3.27
CA VAL A 24 -16.70 5.23 4.02
C VAL A 24 -17.25 6.50 4.66
N ARG A 25 -17.07 6.62 5.99
CA ARG A 25 -17.53 7.75 6.80
C ARG A 25 -16.40 8.56 7.41
N GLY A 26 -15.20 8.00 7.49
CA GLY A 26 -14.03 8.69 8.01
C GLY A 26 -12.75 8.00 7.56
N ARG A 27 -11.68 8.79 7.37
CA ARG A 27 -10.38 8.28 6.97
C ARG A 27 -9.24 9.11 7.55
N ALA A 28 -8.14 8.42 7.87
CA ALA A 28 -6.90 9.09 8.23
C ALA A 28 -5.69 8.22 7.91
N ALA A 29 -4.56 8.88 7.71
CA ALA A 29 -3.25 8.24 7.61
C ALA A 29 -2.24 9.11 8.36
N ILE A 30 -1.48 8.50 9.26
CA ILE A 30 -0.41 9.17 10.02
C ILE A 30 0.87 8.34 9.96
N ARG A 31 2.01 8.99 10.23
CA ARG A 31 3.30 8.30 10.30
C ARG A 31 3.30 7.28 11.43
N THR A 32 3.74 6.06 11.14
CA THR A 32 3.88 5.02 12.17
C THR A 32 4.95 5.40 13.18
N LYS A 33 4.65 5.19 14.46
CA LYS A 33 5.55 5.41 15.60
C LYS A 33 5.83 4.06 16.30
N ALA A 34 6.81 4.04 17.20
CA ALA A 34 7.21 2.83 17.91
C ALA A 34 6.09 2.22 18.77
N ASP A 35 5.23 3.07 19.34
CA ASP A 35 4.06 2.66 20.10
C ASP A 35 2.87 2.42 19.16
N PHE A 36 2.68 1.15 18.78
CA PHE A 36 1.62 0.73 17.86
C PHE A 36 0.22 0.89 18.43
N GLU A 37 0.05 0.78 19.74
CA GLU A 37 -1.25 0.95 20.38
C GLU A 37 -1.64 2.43 20.36
N LYS A 38 -0.73 3.31 20.81
CA LYS A 38 -0.96 4.75 20.81
C LYS A 38 -1.19 5.32 19.42
N VAL A 39 -0.37 4.95 18.43
CA VAL A 39 -0.54 5.44 17.05
C VAL A 39 -1.84 4.92 16.42
N SER A 40 -2.33 3.75 16.83
CA SER A 40 -3.62 3.22 16.37
C SER A 40 -4.79 4.02 16.95
N GLN A 41 -4.70 4.45 18.21
CA GLN A 41 -5.68 5.36 18.79
C GLN A 41 -5.65 6.73 18.12
N GLU A 42 -4.45 7.30 17.90
CA GLU A 42 -4.27 8.60 17.24
C GLU A 42 -4.89 8.61 15.84
N VAL A 43 -4.67 7.56 15.03
CA VAL A 43 -5.24 7.50 13.67
C VAL A 43 -6.75 7.28 13.68
N LEU A 44 -7.27 6.53 14.67
CA LEU A 44 -8.70 6.31 14.82
C LEU A 44 -9.41 7.63 15.15
N GLU A 45 -8.90 8.41 16.11
CA GLU A 45 -9.45 9.72 16.44
C GLU A 45 -9.33 10.70 15.27
N ALA A 46 -8.22 10.66 14.51
CA ALA A 46 -8.08 11.48 13.30
C ALA A 46 -9.13 11.12 12.24
N ALA A 47 -9.41 9.82 12.03
CA ALA A 47 -10.44 9.37 11.10
C ALA A 47 -11.86 9.75 11.57
N LYS A 48 -12.11 9.71 12.89
CA LYS A 48 -13.37 10.20 13.47
C LYS A 48 -13.51 11.71 13.27
N ALA A 49 -12.46 12.48 13.47
CA ALA A 49 -12.47 13.93 13.29
C ALA A 49 -12.74 14.32 11.83
N GLU A 50 -12.07 13.68 10.86
CA GLU A 50 -12.30 13.92 9.43
C GLU A 50 -13.74 13.58 9.02
N GLY A 51 -14.31 12.51 9.59
CA GLY A 51 -15.69 12.09 9.33
C GLY A 51 -16.78 12.86 10.08
N GLY A 52 -16.44 13.78 10.99
CA GLY A 52 -17.41 14.42 11.89
C GLY A 52 -18.05 13.45 12.91
N LEU A 53 -17.32 12.39 13.29
CA LEU A 53 -17.79 11.26 14.11
C LEU A 53 -17.23 11.31 15.55
N ALA A 54 -16.81 12.48 16.05
CA ALA A 54 -16.10 12.60 17.33
C ALA A 54 -16.85 11.93 18.51
N ASN A 55 -18.17 12.09 18.55
CA ASN A 55 -19.06 11.55 19.60
C ASN A 55 -19.67 10.18 19.24
N GLU A 56 -19.36 9.63 18.08
CA GLU A 56 -19.90 8.35 17.63
C GLU A 56 -19.04 7.19 18.14
N GLU A 57 -19.71 6.10 18.51
CA GLU A 57 -19.06 4.88 18.96
C GLU A 57 -18.72 3.97 17.77
N VAL A 58 -17.48 3.47 17.75
CA VAL A 58 -17.04 2.44 16.80
C VAL A 58 -17.34 1.08 17.44
N ALA A 59 -18.31 0.37 16.87
CA ALA A 59 -18.82 -0.88 17.42
C ALA A 59 -17.90 -2.09 17.18
N TYR A 60 -16.94 -1.96 16.24
CA TYR A 60 -16.04 -3.06 15.90
C TYR A 60 -14.77 -2.54 15.24
N VAL A 61 -13.62 -3.10 15.60
CA VAL A 61 -12.29 -2.70 15.13
C VAL A 61 -11.57 -3.93 14.54
N ALA A 62 -11.28 -3.86 13.25
CA ALA A 62 -10.48 -4.83 12.52
C ALA A 62 -9.07 -4.27 12.26
N THR A 63 -8.02 -4.97 12.69
CA THR A 63 -6.64 -4.56 12.45
C THR A 63 -5.95 -5.39 11.38
N THR A 64 -5.00 -4.77 10.68
CA THR A 64 -4.17 -5.40 9.66
C THR A 64 -2.77 -4.80 9.62
N GLY A 65 -1.93 -5.28 8.71
CA GLY A 65 -0.53 -4.84 8.59
C GLY A 65 0.43 -5.52 9.57
N LEU A 66 1.61 -4.92 9.70
CA LEU A 66 2.72 -5.38 10.55
C LEU A 66 2.31 -5.40 12.03
N GLY A 67 1.70 -4.31 12.50
CA GLY A 67 1.33 -4.13 13.91
C GLY A 67 -0.01 -4.74 14.32
N ARG A 68 -0.65 -5.56 13.48
CA ARG A 68 -2.05 -6.03 13.69
C ARG A 68 -2.33 -6.68 15.05
N TYR A 69 -1.33 -7.29 15.68
CA TYR A 69 -1.46 -7.95 16.98
C TYR A 69 -1.22 -7.02 18.19
N ALA A 70 -0.72 -5.80 17.96
CA ALA A 70 -0.26 -4.90 19.02
C ALA A 70 -1.36 -4.01 19.60
N VAL A 71 -2.58 -4.06 19.06
CA VAL A 71 -3.68 -3.16 19.44
C VAL A 71 -4.64 -3.88 20.38
N SER A 72 -4.75 -3.46 21.64
CA SER A 72 -5.58 -4.13 22.64
C SER A 72 -7.08 -3.99 22.39
N PHE A 73 -7.52 -2.85 21.85
CA PHE A 73 -8.92 -2.53 21.56
C PHE A 73 -9.44 -3.10 20.23
N ARG A 74 -8.72 -4.05 19.62
CA ARG A 74 -9.18 -4.72 18.39
C ARG A 74 -10.16 -5.84 18.72
N ASP A 75 -11.14 -6.04 17.84
CA ASP A 75 -12.01 -7.21 17.90
C ASP A 75 -11.50 -8.37 17.03
N ILE A 76 -10.81 -8.04 15.94
CA ILE A 76 -10.23 -9.03 15.02
C ILE A 76 -8.94 -8.53 14.39
N GLN A 77 -8.01 -9.46 14.14
CA GLN A 77 -6.83 -9.23 13.32
C GLN A 77 -6.92 -10.03 12.02
N ILE A 78 -6.56 -9.41 10.90
CA ILE A 78 -6.62 -10.01 9.57
C ILE A 78 -5.31 -9.72 8.85
N THR A 79 -4.80 -10.68 8.06
CA THR A 79 -3.59 -10.48 7.25
C THR A 79 -3.79 -9.35 6.24
N ASP A 80 -2.76 -8.53 6.04
CA ASP A 80 -2.73 -7.48 5.02
C ASP A 80 -2.93 -8.00 3.60
N LEU A 81 -2.47 -9.22 3.29
CA LEU A 81 -2.80 -9.92 2.04
C LEU A 81 -4.32 -10.00 1.78
N THR A 82 -5.06 -10.49 2.77
CA THR A 82 -6.52 -10.66 2.69
C THR A 82 -7.23 -9.30 2.65
N CYS A 83 -6.78 -8.35 3.44
CA CYS A 83 -7.34 -7.00 3.47
C CYS A 83 -7.08 -6.24 2.17
N GLY A 84 -5.84 -6.25 1.67
CA GLY A 84 -5.46 -5.65 0.39
C GLY A 84 -6.24 -6.25 -0.78
N ALA A 85 -6.35 -7.59 -0.83
CA ALA A 85 -7.18 -8.28 -1.82
C ALA A 85 -8.65 -7.84 -1.77
N ARG A 86 -9.25 -7.84 -0.57
CA ARG A 86 -10.64 -7.43 -0.38
C ARG A 86 -10.86 -5.97 -0.76
N GLY A 87 -9.98 -5.08 -0.31
CA GLY A 87 -10.05 -3.66 -0.61
C GLY A 87 -9.96 -3.40 -2.11
N ALA A 88 -8.94 -3.95 -2.77
CA ALA A 88 -8.72 -3.78 -4.21
C ALA A 88 -9.90 -4.30 -5.05
N ALA A 89 -10.40 -5.50 -4.75
CA ALA A 89 -11.55 -6.07 -5.44
C ALA A 89 -12.86 -5.29 -5.19
N THR A 90 -12.95 -4.52 -4.09
CA THR A 90 -14.11 -3.68 -3.81
C THR A 90 -14.08 -2.39 -4.63
N VAL A 91 -12.92 -1.75 -4.73
CA VAL A 91 -12.78 -0.46 -5.45
C VAL A 91 -12.58 -0.63 -6.96
N VAL A 92 -12.01 -1.76 -7.39
CA VAL A 92 -11.80 -2.11 -8.79
C VAL A 92 -12.32 -3.56 -9.00
N PRO A 93 -13.60 -3.74 -9.39
CA PRO A 93 -14.21 -5.07 -9.51
C PRO A 93 -13.54 -6.00 -10.53
N SER A 94 -12.85 -5.45 -11.54
CA SER A 94 -12.09 -6.21 -12.54
C SER A 94 -10.73 -6.72 -12.06
N THR A 95 -10.33 -6.43 -10.81
CA THR A 95 -9.02 -6.79 -10.27
C THR A 95 -8.79 -8.31 -10.35
N ARG A 96 -7.78 -8.73 -11.13
CA ARG A 96 -7.28 -10.12 -11.14
C ARG A 96 -6.02 -10.28 -10.32
N TYR A 97 -5.18 -9.25 -10.32
CA TYR A 97 -3.95 -9.19 -9.55
C TYR A 97 -3.90 -7.94 -8.70
N VAL A 98 -3.40 -8.07 -7.47
CA VAL A 98 -3.06 -6.93 -6.63
C VAL A 98 -1.54 -6.84 -6.54
N LEU A 99 -1.01 -5.67 -6.85
CA LEU A 99 0.37 -5.32 -6.58
C LEU A 99 0.37 -4.32 -5.42
N ASP A 100 0.74 -4.77 -4.23
CA ASP A 100 0.86 -3.93 -3.03
C ASP A 100 2.33 -3.55 -2.84
N ILE A 101 2.66 -2.27 -2.97
CA ILE A 101 4.02 -1.76 -2.74
C ILE A 101 3.98 -0.79 -1.56
N GLY A 102 4.36 -1.30 -0.40
CA GLY A 102 4.45 -0.55 0.85
C GLY A 102 5.82 0.11 1.04
N ALA A 103 6.10 0.56 2.27
CA ALA A 103 7.38 1.16 2.61
C ALA A 103 8.52 0.13 2.65
N GLN A 104 8.30 -1.04 3.25
CA GLN A 104 9.38 -2.03 3.48
C GLN A 104 9.18 -3.38 2.78
N CYS A 105 8.03 -3.59 2.15
CA CYS A 105 7.72 -4.83 1.46
C CYS A 105 6.84 -4.60 0.23
N SER A 106 6.89 -5.57 -0.69
CA SER A 106 6.07 -5.59 -1.89
C SER A 106 5.48 -6.96 -2.12
N ARG A 107 4.24 -7.02 -2.62
CA ARG A 107 3.47 -8.26 -2.76
C ARG A 107 2.74 -8.28 -4.09
N ALA A 108 2.82 -9.41 -4.77
CA ALA A 108 1.99 -9.75 -5.91
C ALA A 108 0.97 -10.80 -5.46
N ILE A 109 -0.32 -10.53 -5.66
CA ILE A 109 -1.41 -11.37 -5.18
C ILE A 109 -2.32 -11.70 -6.36
N LYS A 110 -2.52 -12.99 -6.64
CA LYS A 110 -3.53 -13.46 -7.59
C LYS A 110 -4.85 -13.68 -6.88
N LEU A 111 -5.93 -13.14 -7.43
CA LEU A 111 -7.26 -13.28 -6.86
C LEU A 111 -8.04 -14.44 -7.50
N ARG A 112 -8.89 -15.08 -6.70
CA ARG A 112 -10.03 -15.89 -7.17
C ARG A 112 -11.22 -14.96 -7.42
N GLU A 113 -12.23 -15.51 -8.08
CA GLU A 113 -13.54 -14.87 -8.16
C GLU A 113 -14.07 -14.49 -6.76
N GLY A 114 -14.67 -13.30 -6.65
CA GLY A 114 -15.11 -12.73 -5.38
C GLY A 114 -14.01 -12.10 -4.52
N GLY A 115 -12.82 -11.87 -5.07
CA GLY A 115 -11.76 -11.06 -4.42
C GLY A 115 -10.99 -11.79 -3.31
N LYS A 116 -10.98 -13.12 -3.31
CA LYS A 116 -10.23 -13.94 -2.35
C LYS A 116 -8.82 -14.21 -2.84
N VAL A 117 -7.85 -14.32 -1.94
CA VAL A 117 -6.47 -14.69 -2.30
C VAL A 117 -6.43 -16.11 -2.85
N LYS A 118 -5.89 -16.28 -4.07
CA LYS A 118 -5.60 -17.60 -4.67
C LYS A 118 -4.17 -18.03 -4.37
N GLU A 119 -3.24 -17.12 -4.64
CA GLU A 119 -1.80 -17.34 -4.63
C GLU A 119 -1.14 -15.97 -4.44
N PHE A 120 0.02 -15.93 -3.80
CA PHE A 120 0.77 -14.70 -3.62
C PHE A 120 2.27 -14.95 -3.63
N HIS A 121 3.01 -13.91 -3.98
CA HIS A 121 4.45 -13.85 -3.85
C HIS A 121 4.83 -12.53 -3.17
N MET A 122 5.77 -12.58 -2.22
CA MET A 122 6.16 -11.42 -1.42
C MET A 122 7.67 -11.31 -1.31
N ASN A 123 8.15 -10.06 -1.24
CA ASN A 123 9.52 -9.75 -0.86
C ASN A 123 9.50 -8.92 0.42
N GLU A 124 9.82 -9.57 1.55
CA GLU A 124 9.83 -8.94 2.89
C GLU A 124 11.25 -8.73 3.44
N LYS A 125 12.27 -9.34 2.83
CA LYS A 125 13.65 -9.29 3.34
C LYS A 125 14.49 -8.15 2.76
N CYS A 126 13.98 -7.42 1.77
CA CYS A 126 14.76 -6.45 1.01
C CYS A 126 13.96 -5.18 0.68
N ALA A 127 14.41 -4.04 1.19
CA ALA A 127 13.84 -2.71 0.91
C ALA A 127 14.03 -2.23 -0.54
N ALA A 128 14.84 -2.93 -1.35
CA ALA A 128 15.15 -2.53 -2.73
C ALA A 128 13.94 -2.62 -3.68
N GLY A 129 12.88 -3.32 -3.27
CA GLY A 129 11.65 -3.46 -4.05
C GLY A 129 10.49 -2.58 -3.57
N SER A 130 10.69 -1.70 -2.60
CA SER A 130 9.62 -0.99 -1.87
C SER A 130 9.91 0.50 -1.73
N GLY A 131 8.98 1.25 -1.10
CA GLY A 131 9.09 2.70 -0.92
C GLY A 131 10.32 3.15 -0.13
N GLY A 132 10.91 2.29 0.69
CA GLY A 132 12.15 2.55 1.42
C GLY A 132 13.34 2.80 0.49
N PHE A 133 13.32 2.26 -0.74
CA PHE A 133 14.32 2.63 -1.74
C PHE A 133 14.14 4.09 -2.20
N LEU A 134 12.89 4.52 -2.43
CA LEU A 134 12.58 5.90 -2.77
C LEU A 134 12.92 6.87 -1.62
N GLU A 135 12.65 6.50 -0.37
CA GLU A 135 13.01 7.30 0.81
C GLU A 135 14.53 7.52 0.93
N ARG A 136 15.32 6.47 0.64
CA ARG A 136 16.78 6.56 0.62
C ARG A 136 17.26 7.44 -0.53
N ALA A 137 16.76 7.20 -1.75
CA ALA A 137 17.12 8.00 -2.91
C ALA A 137 16.79 9.49 -2.73
N ALA A 138 15.63 9.80 -2.14
CA ALA A 138 15.22 11.16 -1.80
C ALA A 138 16.29 11.90 -0.99
N LYS A 139 16.85 11.23 0.02
CA LYS A 139 17.87 11.79 0.91
C LYS A 139 19.16 12.13 0.16
N TYR A 140 19.63 11.26 -0.73
CA TYR A 140 20.89 11.46 -1.46
C TYR A 140 20.78 12.44 -2.62
N LEU A 141 19.60 12.50 -3.23
CA LEU A 141 19.30 13.44 -4.32
C LEU A 141 18.80 14.79 -3.81
N GLU A 142 18.69 14.96 -2.49
CA GLU A 142 18.22 16.17 -1.82
C GLU A 142 16.84 16.65 -2.31
N VAL A 143 15.93 15.68 -2.55
CA VAL A 143 14.54 15.93 -2.96
C VAL A 143 13.57 15.40 -1.92
N THR A 144 12.32 15.87 -1.94
CA THR A 144 11.29 15.25 -1.11
C THR A 144 10.70 14.01 -1.79
N VAL A 145 10.17 13.07 -1.00
CA VAL A 145 9.49 11.88 -1.55
C VAL A 145 8.29 12.28 -2.41
N ALA A 146 7.63 13.41 -2.13
CA ALA A 146 6.51 13.89 -2.92
C ALA A 146 6.95 14.37 -4.31
N ASP A 147 8.16 14.92 -4.43
CA ASP A 147 8.68 15.43 -5.70
C ASP A 147 9.17 14.32 -6.64
N ILE A 148 9.51 13.13 -6.11
CA ILE A 148 10.10 12.03 -6.89
C ILE A 148 9.26 11.67 -8.12
N GLY A 149 7.95 11.46 -7.95
CA GLY A 149 7.02 11.14 -9.04
C GLY A 149 7.10 12.17 -10.18
N PRO A 150 6.74 13.44 -9.93
CA PRO A 150 6.80 14.51 -10.93
C PRO A 150 8.17 14.73 -11.56
N MET A 151 9.25 14.63 -10.78
CA MET A 151 10.61 14.78 -11.30
C MET A 151 10.95 13.63 -12.26
N SER A 152 10.65 12.38 -11.89
CA SER A 152 10.95 11.22 -12.74
C SER A 152 10.20 11.22 -14.08
N LEU A 153 9.05 11.89 -14.18
CA LEU A 153 8.31 12.02 -15.44
C LEU A 153 9.00 12.95 -16.44
N ARG A 154 9.85 13.87 -15.98
CA ARG A 154 10.61 14.80 -16.84
C ARG A 154 11.91 14.19 -17.40
N ALA A 155 12.20 12.93 -17.09
CA ALA A 155 13.40 12.25 -17.57
C ALA A 155 13.42 12.13 -19.09
N GLY A 156 14.46 12.69 -19.73
CA GLY A 156 14.68 12.56 -21.18
C GLY A 156 15.50 11.33 -21.58
N LYS A 157 16.36 10.84 -20.67
CA LYS A 157 17.23 9.69 -20.89
C LYS A 157 17.45 8.92 -19.58
N PRO A 158 16.50 8.05 -19.19
CA PRO A 158 16.55 7.36 -17.89
C PRO A 158 17.87 6.60 -17.69
N GLN A 159 18.47 6.76 -16.51
CA GLN A 159 19.71 6.09 -16.15
C GLN A 159 19.38 4.72 -15.55
N ALA A 160 19.97 3.65 -16.06
CA ALA A 160 19.74 2.32 -15.50
C ALA A 160 20.34 2.21 -14.09
N ILE A 161 19.58 1.65 -13.15
CA ILE A 161 20.05 1.29 -11.81
C ILE A 161 20.17 -0.24 -11.74
N SER A 162 21.40 -0.72 -11.77
CA SER A 162 21.77 -2.13 -11.84
C SER A 162 21.78 -2.83 -10.48
N SER A 163 21.96 -2.08 -9.40
CA SER A 163 22.07 -2.63 -8.05
C SER A 163 20.79 -3.31 -7.58
N VAL A 164 20.91 -4.57 -7.20
CA VAL A 164 19.80 -5.35 -6.63
C VAL A 164 19.48 -4.89 -5.21
N CYS A 165 20.50 -4.49 -4.44
CA CYS A 165 20.41 -4.07 -3.04
C CYS A 165 20.20 -2.56 -2.92
N ALA A 166 19.26 -2.12 -2.08
CA ALA A 166 18.99 -0.70 -1.84
C ALA A 166 20.23 0.04 -1.30
N VAL A 167 21.05 -0.61 -0.48
CA VAL A 167 22.28 -0.03 0.08
C VAL A 167 23.34 0.14 -1.01
N LEU A 168 23.48 -0.82 -1.92
CA LEU A 168 24.45 -0.70 -3.02
C LEU A 168 23.98 0.30 -4.08
N ALA A 169 22.65 0.39 -4.27
CA ALA A 169 22.05 1.39 -5.14
C ALA A 169 22.33 2.83 -4.67
N GLU A 170 22.55 3.06 -3.38
CA GLU A 170 22.97 4.38 -2.88
C GLU A 170 24.32 4.79 -3.45
N SER A 171 25.31 3.89 -3.44
CA SER A 171 26.62 4.15 -4.04
C SER A 171 26.53 4.36 -5.55
N GLU A 172 25.69 3.59 -6.23
CA GLU A 172 25.44 3.75 -7.67
C GLU A 172 24.80 5.11 -7.99
N ILE A 173 23.83 5.56 -7.19
CA ILE A 173 23.21 6.89 -7.33
C ILE A 173 24.26 7.99 -7.18
N ILE A 174 25.12 7.91 -6.17
CA ILE A 174 26.19 8.90 -5.95
C ILE A 174 27.18 8.93 -7.12
N ASN A 175 27.52 7.76 -7.68
CA ASN A 175 28.38 7.68 -8.85
C ASN A 175 27.74 8.37 -10.06
N HIS A 176 26.46 8.12 -10.33
CA HIS A 176 25.75 8.78 -11.44
C HIS A 176 25.65 10.29 -11.27
N ILE A 177 25.46 10.79 -10.06
CA ILE A 177 25.52 12.23 -9.78
C ILE A 177 26.91 12.78 -10.14
N SER A 178 27.98 12.06 -9.72
CA SER A 178 29.37 12.45 -10.00
C SER A 178 29.71 12.44 -11.50
N GLU A 179 29.04 11.57 -12.26
CA GLU A 179 29.12 11.48 -13.73
C GLU A 179 28.27 12.55 -14.45
N GLY A 180 27.55 13.40 -13.72
CA GLY A 180 26.73 14.47 -14.28
C GLY A 180 25.36 14.04 -14.78
N VAL A 181 24.87 12.87 -14.38
CA VAL A 181 23.50 12.43 -14.70
C VAL A 181 22.50 13.28 -13.92
N SER A 182 21.51 13.86 -14.63
CA SER A 182 20.45 14.65 -14.00
C SER A 182 19.60 13.81 -13.02
N VAL A 183 19.14 14.43 -11.95
CA VAL A 183 18.27 13.82 -10.92
C VAL A 183 17.04 13.14 -11.53
N GLU A 184 16.37 13.78 -12.49
CA GLU A 184 15.19 13.24 -13.17
C GLU A 184 15.46 11.87 -13.81
N ASN A 185 16.59 11.75 -14.52
CA ASN A 185 17.00 10.52 -15.20
C ASN A 185 17.33 9.41 -14.20
N ILE A 186 17.95 9.74 -13.06
CA ILE A 186 18.22 8.79 -11.97
C ILE A 186 16.91 8.30 -11.35
N LEU A 187 15.99 9.22 -11.02
CA LEU A 187 14.69 8.89 -10.42
C LEU A 187 13.84 8.01 -11.34
N ARG A 188 13.81 8.27 -12.65
CA ARG A 188 13.14 7.37 -13.60
C ARG A 188 13.81 6.00 -13.66
N GLY A 189 15.14 5.96 -13.59
CA GLY A 189 15.92 4.74 -13.43
C GLY A 189 15.47 3.87 -12.26
N ILE A 190 15.28 4.51 -11.10
CA ILE A 190 14.81 3.87 -9.87
C ILE A 190 13.39 3.30 -10.07
N HIS A 191 12.46 4.07 -10.63
CA HIS A 191 11.11 3.58 -10.92
C HIS A 191 11.11 2.40 -11.90
N ASN A 192 11.92 2.45 -12.95
CA ASN A 192 12.06 1.34 -13.90
C ASN A 192 12.60 0.09 -13.21
N SER A 193 13.62 0.26 -12.36
CA SER A 193 14.21 -0.83 -11.56
C SER A 193 13.17 -1.44 -10.59
N LEU A 194 12.30 -0.62 -9.98
CA LEU A 194 11.19 -1.10 -9.16
C LEU A 194 10.11 -1.82 -9.98
N ALA A 195 9.77 -1.31 -11.17
CA ALA A 195 8.81 -1.92 -12.08
C ALA A 195 9.28 -3.30 -12.58
N ASP A 196 10.58 -3.46 -12.86
CA ASP A 196 11.19 -4.75 -13.22
C ASP A 196 11.00 -5.81 -12.11
N ARG A 197 11.22 -5.40 -10.86
CA ARG A 197 11.01 -6.27 -9.70
C ARG A 197 9.54 -6.61 -9.52
N ALA A 198 8.65 -5.63 -9.67
CA ALA A 198 7.22 -5.84 -9.60
C ALA A 198 6.72 -6.85 -10.64
N LEU A 199 7.17 -6.71 -11.90
CA LEU A 199 6.89 -7.66 -12.97
C LEU A 199 7.40 -9.07 -12.61
N SER A 200 8.63 -9.19 -12.09
CA SER A 200 9.17 -10.49 -11.67
C SER A 200 8.29 -11.20 -10.64
N MET A 201 7.77 -10.48 -9.65
CA MET A 201 6.84 -11.05 -8.65
C MET A 201 5.49 -11.43 -9.27
N LEU A 202 4.95 -10.59 -10.15
CA LEU A 202 3.68 -10.85 -10.82
C LEU A 202 3.78 -12.07 -11.76
N THR A 203 4.89 -12.23 -12.48
CA THR A 203 5.15 -13.42 -13.30
C THR A 203 5.19 -14.70 -12.45
N ARG A 204 5.73 -14.65 -11.23
CA ARG A 204 5.76 -15.82 -10.32
C ARG A 204 4.38 -16.29 -9.88
N VAL A 205 3.39 -15.41 -9.85
CA VAL A 205 1.98 -15.77 -9.59
C VAL A 205 1.19 -15.97 -10.89
N GLY A 206 1.86 -15.99 -12.05
CA GLY A 206 1.28 -16.28 -13.34
C GLY A 206 0.40 -15.16 -13.90
N LEU A 207 0.91 -13.93 -13.89
CA LEU A 207 0.28 -12.73 -14.49
C LEU A 207 -0.36 -13.02 -15.85
N ASP A 208 -1.67 -12.81 -15.95
CA ASP A 208 -2.47 -13.07 -17.15
C ASP A 208 -3.68 -12.11 -17.26
N GLY A 209 -3.64 -10.95 -16.60
CA GLY A 209 -4.74 -9.99 -16.61
C GLY A 209 -4.49 -8.74 -15.76
N ASP A 210 -5.53 -7.94 -15.57
CA ASP A 210 -5.50 -6.63 -14.93
C ASP A 210 -4.87 -6.63 -13.53
N VAL A 211 -4.00 -5.63 -13.31
CA VAL A 211 -3.30 -5.38 -12.06
C VAL A 211 -3.89 -4.14 -11.39
N THR A 212 -4.22 -4.23 -10.12
CA THR A 212 -4.55 -3.08 -9.28
C THR A 212 -3.37 -2.80 -8.35
N LEU A 213 -2.77 -1.62 -8.52
CA LEU A 213 -1.66 -1.15 -7.70
C LEU A 213 -2.19 -0.44 -6.45
N ILE A 214 -1.77 -0.92 -5.28
CA ILE A 214 -2.12 -0.35 -3.97
C ILE A 214 -0.84 -0.07 -3.15
N GLY A 215 -1.02 0.52 -1.97
CA GLY A 215 0.09 0.86 -1.09
C GLY A 215 0.59 2.29 -1.29
N GLY A 216 1.58 2.69 -0.49
CA GLY A 216 2.08 4.07 -0.46
C GLY A 216 2.82 4.47 -1.75
N VAL A 217 3.52 3.53 -2.38
CA VAL A 217 4.28 3.80 -3.61
C VAL A 217 3.35 4.04 -4.81
N ALA A 218 2.09 3.59 -4.73
CA ALA A 218 1.09 3.90 -5.75
C ALA A 218 0.76 5.40 -5.88
N LEU A 219 1.13 6.22 -4.89
CA LEU A 219 1.04 7.68 -4.95
C LEU A 219 2.11 8.31 -5.86
N GLN A 220 3.14 7.56 -6.24
CA GLN A 220 4.21 8.03 -7.11
C GLN A 220 3.79 7.87 -8.57
N GLU A 221 3.39 8.95 -9.21
CA GLU A 221 2.98 8.94 -10.63
C GLU A 221 4.05 8.37 -11.56
N GLY A 222 5.34 8.58 -11.24
CA GLY A 222 6.46 7.97 -11.93
C GLY A 222 6.51 6.45 -11.84
N MET A 223 6.13 5.88 -10.69
CA MET A 223 5.99 4.43 -10.54
C MET A 223 4.81 3.92 -11.36
N VAL A 224 3.67 4.62 -11.34
CA VAL A 224 2.48 4.25 -12.11
C VAL A 224 2.81 4.23 -13.61
N ALA A 225 3.51 5.24 -14.11
CA ALA A 225 3.97 5.31 -15.49
C ALA A 225 4.92 4.14 -15.83
N ALA A 226 5.96 3.93 -15.02
CA ALA A 226 6.91 2.84 -15.22
C ALA A 226 6.24 1.46 -15.24
N LEU A 227 5.25 1.21 -14.36
CA LEU A 227 4.50 -0.04 -14.34
C LEU A 227 3.63 -0.22 -15.59
N ARG A 228 2.94 0.83 -16.05
CA ARG A 228 2.12 0.78 -17.27
C ARG A 228 2.97 0.49 -18.51
N GLU A 229 4.14 1.12 -18.61
CA GLU A 229 5.11 0.86 -19.67
C GLU A 229 5.65 -0.58 -19.60
N LYS A 230 5.87 -1.11 -18.39
CA LYS A 230 6.56 -2.40 -18.18
C LYS A 230 5.64 -3.62 -18.27
N LEU A 231 4.43 -3.55 -17.72
CA LEU A 231 3.59 -4.72 -17.47
C LEU A 231 2.85 -5.22 -18.73
N GLY A 232 2.60 -4.36 -19.71
CA GLY A 232 1.87 -4.72 -20.93
C GLY A 232 0.40 -5.12 -20.70
N VAL A 233 -0.12 -4.96 -19.48
CA VAL A 233 -1.52 -5.19 -19.08
C VAL A 233 -2.08 -3.95 -18.40
N PRO A 234 -3.42 -3.80 -18.30
CA PRO A 234 -4.02 -2.67 -17.61
C PRO A 234 -3.56 -2.58 -16.14
N VAL A 235 -3.15 -1.36 -15.74
CA VAL A 235 -2.78 -1.03 -14.36
C VAL A 235 -3.76 0.00 -13.81
N HIS A 236 -4.60 -0.46 -12.89
CA HIS A 236 -5.57 0.35 -12.17
C HIS A 236 -4.95 0.89 -10.88
N VAL A 237 -5.26 2.14 -10.55
CA VAL A 237 -4.84 2.77 -9.29
C VAL A 237 -6.09 3.37 -8.65
N PRO A 238 -6.54 2.89 -7.48
CA PRO A 238 -7.66 3.48 -6.77
C PRO A 238 -7.39 4.94 -6.39
N GLU A 239 -8.43 5.72 -6.10
CA GLU A 239 -8.30 7.12 -5.66
C GLU A 239 -7.42 7.27 -4.40
N HIS A 240 -7.56 6.32 -3.46
CA HIS A 240 -6.76 6.27 -2.23
C HIS A 240 -6.04 4.93 -2.10
N PRO A 241 -4.99 4.69 -2.90
CA PRO A 241 -4.36 3.37 -3.00
C PRO A 241 -3.65 2.97 -1.70
N HIS A 242 -3.17 3.95 -0.93
CA HIS A 242 -2.53 3.76 0.37
C HIS A 242 -3.51 3.40 1.50
N LEU A 243 -4.82 3.63 1.32
CA LEU A 243 -5.87 3.29 2.31
C LEU A 243 -6.55 1.95 2.02
N THR A 244 -6.23 1.31 0.89
CA THR A 244 -7.01 0.16 0.39
C THR A 244 -7.00 -1.04 1.34
N ALA A 245 -5.87 -1.32 2.01
CA ALA A 245 -5.82 -2.38 3.01
C ALA A 245 -6.67 -2.06 4.26
N ALA A 246 -6.67 -0.82 4.73
CA ALA A 246 -7.53 -0.38 5.84
C ALA A 246 -9.02 -0.51 5.48
N LEU A 247 -9.40 -0.13 4.25
CA LEU A 247 -10.76 -0.35 3.73
C LEU A 247 -11.14 -1.84 3.74
N GLY A 248 -10.25 -2.69 3.24
CA GLY A 248 -10.48 -4.14 3.25
C GLY A 248 -10.66 -4.70 4.67
N ALA A 249 -9.88 -4.22 5.64
CA ALA A 249 -10.03 -4.59 7.04
C ALA A 249 -11.41 -4.16 7.58
N ALA A 250 -11.82 -2.92 7.34
CA ALA A 250 -13.11 -2.39 7.78
C ALA A 250 -14.29 -3.22 7.22
N LEU A 251 -14.25 -3.55 5.93
CA LEU A 251 -15.31 -4.33 5.27
C LEU A 251 -15.36 -5.79 5.75
N LEU A 252 -14.22 -6.41 6.00
CA LEU A 252 -14.17 -7.76 6.59
C LEU A 252 -14.63 -7.76 8.05
N GLY A 253 -14.28 -6.72 8.81
CA GLY A 253 -14.81 -6.48 10.15
C GLY A 253 -16.33 -6.37 10.15
N LEU A 254 -16.89 -5.56 9.25
CA LEU A 254 -18.34 -5.41 9.10
C LEU A 254 -19.02 -6.74 8.73
N GLN A 255 -18.41 -7.51 7.82
CA GLN A 255 -18.91 -8.83 7.47
C GLN A 255 -18.89 -9.79 8.67
N ARG A 256 -17.84 -9.75 9.50
CA ARG A 256 -17.72 -10.59 10.70
C ARG A 256 -18.76 -10.21 11.75
N LEU A 257 -18.93 -8.92 12.00
CA LEU A 257 -19.90 -8.38 12.94
C LEU A 257 -21.33 -8.77 12.56
N ARG A 258 -21.72 -8.59 11.28
CA ARG A 258 -23.03 -9.03 10.76
C ARG A 258 -23.27 -10.52 10.99
N LYS A 259 -22.26 -11.37 10.77
CA LYS A 259 -22.35 -12.82 11.04
C LYS A 259 -22.53 -13.13 12.52
N MET A 260 -21.87 -12.39 13.41
CA MET A 260 -22.02 -12.57 14.86
C MET A 260 -23.43 -12.19 15.31
N SER A 261 -23.95 -11.04 14.86
CA SER A 261 -25.31 -10.59 15.20
C SER A 261 -26.42 -11.54 14.72
N MET A 262 -26.25 -12.17 13.55
CA MET A 262 -27.19 -13.19 13.08
C MET A 262 -27.15 -14.47 13.91
N ALA A 263 -25.96 -14.87 14.39
CA ALA A 263 -25.80 -16.08 15.19
C ALA A 263 -26.33 -15.94 16.62
N THR A 264 -26.38 -14.72 17.18
CA THR A 264 -27.02 -14.44 18.47
C THR A 264 -28.53 -14.24 18.38
N ALA A 265 -29.08 -14.01 17.18
CA ALA A 265 -30.51 -13.83 16.95
C ALA A 265 -31.24 -15.14 16.58
N ALA A 266 -30.50 -16.22 16.32
CA ALA A 266 -31.00 -17.57 16.01
C ALA A 266 -30.92 -18.47 17.25
#